data_AF-A0A5Q2TPW6-F1
#
_entry.id   AF-A0A5Q2TPW6-F1
#
_cell.length_a   1.000
_cell.length_b   1.000
_cell.length_c   1.000
_cell.angle_alpha   90.00
_cell.angle_beta   90.00
_cell.angle_gamma   90.00
#
_symmetry.space_group_name_H-M   'P 1'
#
loop_
_entity.id
_entity.type
_entity.pdbx_description
1 polymer ?
#
loop_
_entity_poly.entity_id
_entity_poly.type
_entity_poly.pdbx_seq_one_letter_code
_entity_poly.pdbx_strand_id
1 'polypeptide(L)'
;MNDIESHLVVAQDGSGDYETVQAAIDAVPENNHNPVTIFVKDGTYKEVVTIPTNKPFITLLGESKNDTVITYDNYAGRDNGVGGTLGTSGSASVYLRADDLRVENLTLENSFDESADVEGQQAVAVYASGDRQYFNDVRFIGNQDTLYTHSGTQYYGDVYIEGDVDFIFGGARIVIEDSIIHSLDRGSDSNNGYVTAASTLLSDEYGMLFIDSKFTSDAPAETVYLGRPWPAGGNPDAIGSVVIMESKLGEHIKPEGWTSMSGLQPEDARLYEYKNEGPGAVINDSRRQLTDEQAADWTVQNVLKGWDPYALDPIEEPGKDPDEDSDKEPGDGSEEEPGKKPEKPEGEDPGDDEESPGDGSEQDSDGDGEGTETPDGENEDNNESGNETKEMEVVVGEEIEVVADIVISIAGSPTKVILPSDLPEGTTLVVEKAQPQNLEELKVAGDVYTFEFTFPEGFEDYTGEFQLIMGYDENAENVAIYYYNEATNNWELIGGDVSDGVVTTTVDHFSTYGVLAADDEDQGQAVAAGGKSNGGIGLPDTATNIFNWLLASGLLLVLGIGLLVIVRKRNPKMVQ
;
A
#
# COMPACT_ATOMS: atom_id res chain seq x y z
N MET A 1 -12.37 20.04 27.64
CA MET A 1 -11.30 19.90 26.65
C MET A 1 -10.11 20.66 27.17
N ASN A 2 -8.92 20.09 27.07
CA ASN A 2 -7.72 20.93 26.97
C ASN A 2 -7.69 21.36 25.50
N ASP A 3 -7.46 22.64 25.24
CA ASP A 3 -7.15 23.06 23.86
C ASP A 3 -5.75 22.53 23.56
N ILE A 4 -5.62 21.68 22.56
CA ILE A 4 -4.34 21.27 22.00
C ILE A 4 -3.96 22.31 20.95
N GLU A 5 -2.67 22.64 20.88
CA GLU A 5 -2.19 23.63 19.91
C GLU A 5 -2.38 23.08 18.48
N SER A 6 -2.83 23.91 17.55
CA SER A 6 -3.05 23.51 16.14
C SER A 6 -1.77 23.18 15.38
N HIS A 7 -0.61 23.30 16.05
CA HIS A 7 0.71 22.95 15.57
C HIS A 7 1.44 22.21 16.69
N LEU A 8 1.97 21.02 16.39
CA LEU A 8 2.85 20.24 17.27
C LEU A 8 4.20 20.08 16.56
N VAL A 9 5.32 20.23 17.26
CA VAL A 9 6.66 20.08 16.68
C VAL A 9 7.29 18.76 17.11
N VAL A 10 7.75 17.97 16.15
CA VAL A 10 8.54 16.75 16.36
C VAL A 10 10.01 17.02 16.06
N ALA A 11 10.91 16.67 16.97
CA ALA A 11 12.36 16.75 16.75
C ALA A 11 13.14 15.76 17.62
N GLN A 12 13.96 14.90 17.00
CA GLN A 12 14.74 13.85 17.69
C GLN A 12 15.81 14.37 18.66
N ASP A 13 16.14 15.67 18.61
CA ASP A 13 17.12 16.32 19.51
C ASP A 13 16.48 16.91 20.78
N GLY A 14 15.17 16.76 20.96
CA GLY A 14 14.41 17.35 22.08
C GLY A 14 14.16 18.85 21.93
N SER A 15 14.28 19.42 20.73
CA SER A 15 13.98 20.84 20.43
C SER A 15 12.55 21.08 19.90
N GLY A 16 11.69 20.07 19.99
CA GLY A 16 10.25 20.12 19.72
C GLY A 16 9.43 19.76 20.95
N ASP A 17 8.13 19.56 20.77
CA ASP A 17 7.19 19.09 21.79
C ASP A 17 7.27 17.56 21.99
N TYR A 18 7.65 16.84 20.93
CA TYR A 18 7.78 15.38 20.89
C TYR A 18 9.11 14.94 20.23
N GLU A 19 9.66 13.81 20.66
CA GLU A 19 10.90 13.23 20.10
C GLU A 19 10.62 12.24 18.94
N THR A 20 9.37 11.76 18.81
CA THR A 20 8.93 10.78 17.78
C THR A 20 7.62 11.23 17.12
N VAL A 21 7.37 10.78 15.90
CA VAL A 21 6.18 11.15 15.11
C VAL A 21 4.92 10.52 15.70
N GLN A 22 4.97 9.25 16.12
CA GLN A 22 3.81 8.58 16.71
C GLN A 22 3.36 9.29 17.99
N ALA A 23 4.28 9.73 18.85
CA ALA A 23 3.93 10.42 20.10
C ALA A 23 3.15 11.74 19.87
N ALA A 24 3.40 12.45 18.77
CA ALA A 24 2.63 13.63 18.38
C ALA A 24 1.23 13.27 17.83
N ILE A 25 1.12 12.19 17.05
CA ILE A 25 -0.17 11.67 16.55
C ILE A 25 -1.03 11.15 17.71
N ASP A 26 -0.43 10.47 18.68
CA ASP A 26 -1.08 9.95 19.88
C ASP A 26 -1.69 11.08 20.71
N ALA A 27 -1.02 12.24 20.77
CA ALA A 27 -1.52 13.43 21.46
C ALA A 27 -2.76 14.06 20.80
N VAL A 28 -2.93 13.95 19.48
CA VAL A 28 -4.14 14.46 18.79
C VAL A 28 -5.38 13.70 19.32
N PRO A 29 -6.49 14.39 19.66
CA PRO A 29 -7.65 13.71 20.26
C PRO A 29 -8.34 12.78 19.27
N GLU A 30 -8.87 11.66 19.76
CA GLU A 30 -9.82 10.83 19.02
C GLU A 30 -11.06 11.63 18.63
N ASN A 31 -11.66 11.27 17.49
CA ASN A 31 -12.80 11.96 16.88
C ASN A 31 -12.50 13.45 16.65
N ASN A 32 -11.30 13.75 16.15
CA ASN A 32 -10.87 15.11 15.85
C ASN A 32 -11.79 15.78 14.81
N HIS A 33 -12.01 17.08 14.97
CA HIS A 33 -12.83 17.92 14.09
C HIS A 33 -12.18 19.27 13.75
N ASN A 34 -10.91 19.48 14.13
CA ASN A 34 -10.16 20.72 13.90
C ASN A 34 -8.84 20.40 13.19
N PRO A 35 -8.37 21.23 12.23
CA PRO A 35 -7.04 21.04 11.65
C PRO A 35 -5.92 21.04 12.71
N VAL A 36 -5.04 20.03 12.67
CA VAL A 36 -3.82 19.96 13.49
C VAL A 36 -2.64 19.66 12.59
N THR A 37 -1.65 20.54 12.61
CA THR A 37 -0.37 20.35 11.90
C THR A 37 0.63 19.67 12.82
N ILE A 38 1.23 18.57 12.38
CA ILE A 38 2.39 17.95 13.02
C ILE A 38 3.59 18.31 12.13
N PHE A 39 4.42 19.24 12.60
CA PHE A 39 5.62 19.68 11.91
C PHE A 39 6.81 18.83 12.35
N VAL A 40 7.41 18.09 11.43
CA VAL A 40 8.49 17.13 11.70
C VAL A 40 9.81 17.73 11.19
N LYS A 41 10.76 17.98 12.10
CA LYS A 41 12.09 18.49 11.74
C LYS A 41 12.94 17.46 11.02
N ASP A 42 13.95 17.92 10.28
CA ASP A 42 14.91 17.06 9.59
C ASP A 42 15.55 16.03 10.56
N GLY A 43 15.60 14.78 10.11
CA GLY A 43 15.89 13.61 10.94
C GLY A 43 15.40 12.31 10.30
N THR A 44 15.85 11.17 10.82
CA THR A 44 15.45 9.84 10.35
C THR A 44 14.67 9.11 11.45
N TYR A 45 13.36 9.17 11.34
CA TYR A 45 12.38 8.63 12.29
C TYR A 45 12.15 7.16 11.96
N LYS A 46 12.97 6.28 12.55
CA LYS A 46 12.84 4.83 12.40
C LYS A 46 11.81 4.26 13.38
N GLU A 47 10.54 4.50 13.10
CA GLU A 47 9.38 4.06 13.86
C GLU A 47 8.24 3.66 12.91
N VAL A 48 7.40 2.69 13.30
CA VAL A 48 6.15 2.40 12.55
C VAL A 48 5.12 3.45 12.95
N VAL A 49 4.65 4.23 11.98
CA VAL A 49 3.69 5.32 12.21
C VAL A 49 2.28 4.90 11.81
N THR A 50 1.28 5.22 12.62
CA THR A 50 -0.14 5.01 12.31
C THR A 50 -0.94 6.27 12.65
N ILE A 51 -1.59 6.83 11.62
CA ILE A 51 -2.68 7.80 11.77
C ILE A 51 -4.00 7.01 11.65
N PRO A 52 -4.68 6.69 12.76
CA PRO A 52 -5.89 5.85 12.78
C PRO A 52 -7.11 6.53 12.19
N THR A 53 -8.15 5.74 11.87
CA THR A 53 -9.39 6.24 11.23
C THR A 53 -10.05 7.37 12.01
N ASN A 54 -9.99 7.29 13.34
CA ASN A 54 -10.62 8.24 14.27
C ASN A 54 -9.84 9.57 14.47
N LYS A 55 -8.74 9.83 13.75
CA LYS A 55 -7.97 11.10 13.83
C LYS A 55 -7.88 11.86 12.48
N PRO A 56 -9.02 12.29 11.89
CA PRO A 56 -9.03 13.10 10.68
C PRO A 56 -8.53 14.54 10.90
N PHE A 57 -8.35 15.28 9.79
CA PHE A 57 -7.84 16.67 9.76
C PHE A 57 -6.41 16.86 10.30
N ILE A 58 -5.60 15.80 10.34
CA ILE A 58 -4.15 15.91 10.58
C ILE A 58 -3.45 16.38 9.30
N THR A 59 -2.44 17.23 9.47
CA THR A 59 -1.49 17.63 8.43
C THR A 59 -0.08 17.28 8.89
N LEU A 60 0.56 16.30 8.26
CA LEU A 60 1.93 15.90 8.56
C LEU A 60 2.89 16.64 7.61
N LEU A 61 3.60 17.64 8.12
CA LEU A 61 4.47 18.52 7.32
C LEU A 61 5.93 18.31 7.73
N GLY A 62 6.81 17.96 6.79
CA GLY A 62 8.25 17.93 7.05
C GLY A 62 8.92 19.29 6.96
N GLU A 63 10.11 19.41 7.54
CA GLU A 63 11.02 20.53 7.35
C GLU A 63 11.67 20.47 5.96
N SER A 64 11.99 19.28 5.45
CA SER A 64 12.41 19.08 4.06
C SER A 64 12.08 17.71 3.47
N LYS A 65 11.69 17.70 2.18
CA LYS A 65 11.42 16.49 1.37
C LYS A 65 12.51 15.42 1.42
N ASN A 66 13.77 15.79 1.60
CA ASN A 66 14.92 14.87 1.47
C ASN A 66 15.54 14.47 2.81
N ASP A 67 15.59 15.39 3.78
CA ASP A 67 16.28 15.18 5.05
C ASP A 67 15.31 14.94 6.23
N THR A 68 14.00 15.16 6.05
CA THR A 68 12.93 14.64 6.93
C THR A 68 12.44 13.29 6.39
N VAL A 69 12.78 12.19 7.07
CA VAL A 69 12.51 10.80 6.62
C VAL A 69 11.82 9.99 7.71
N ILE A 70 10.66 9.40 7.42
CA ILE A 70 9.99 8.39 8.25
C ILE A 70 10.17 7.02 7.59
N THR A 71 10.67 6.03 8.34
CA THR A 71 11.15 4.76 7.77
C THR A 71 10.96 3.56 8.70
N TYR A 72 10.73 2.37 8.15
CA TYR A 72 10.87 1.11 8.89
C TYR A 72 11.37 -0.03 7.98
N ASP A 73 11.57 -1.24 8.51
CA ASP A 73 12.08 -2.42 7.76
C ASP A 73 11.19 -3.66 7.88
N ASN A 74 9.87 -3.46 7.92
CA ASN A 74 8.91 -4.55 7.89
C ASN A 74 8.78 -5.12 6.48
N TYR A 75 8.64 -6.44 6.39
CA TYR A 75 8.37 -7.19 5.17
C TYR A 75 7.28 -8.23 5.46
N ALA A 76 6.53 -8.63 4.44
CA ALA A 76 5.33 -9.47 4.62
C ALA A 76 5.61 -10.77 5.37
N GLY A 77 6.70 -11.46 5.06
CA GLY A 77 7.12 -12.71 5.72
C GLY A 77 7.80 -12.56 7.08
N ARG A 78 7.82 -11.36 7.67
CA ARG A 78 8.33 -11.14 9.04
C ARG A 78 7.36 -11.76 10.05
N ASP A 79 7.88 -12.46 11.04
CA ASP A 79 7.10 -13.02 12.15
C ASP A 79 6.32 -11.92 12.89
N ASN A 80 5.03 -12.16 13.18
CA ASN A 80 4.14 -11.18 13.80
C ASN A 80 4.17 -11.18 15.35
N GLY A 81 5.07 -11.97 15.96
CA GLY A 81 5.22 -12.11 17.41
C GLY A 81 4.18 -13.02 18.10
N VAL A 82 3.13 -13.48 17.39
CA VAL A 82 2.05 -14.31 17.95
C VAL A 82 1.73 -15.57 17.16
N GLY A 83 2.37 -15.79 16.01
CA GLY A 83 2.21 -16.95 15.13
C GLY A 83 1.65 -16.52 13.77
N GLY A 84 2.33 -16.93 12.71
CA GLY A 84 2.11 -16.38 11.37
C GLY A 84 2.98 -15.14 11.13
N THR A 85 2.67 -14.44 10.05
CA THR A 85 3.50 -13.36 9.50
C THR A 85 2.77 -12.02 9.52
N LEU A 86 3.48 -10.91 9.25
CA LEU A 86 2.83 -9.59 9.11
C LEU A 86 1.87 -9.55 7.91
N GLY A 87 2.20 -10.30 6.87
CA GLY A 87 1.52 -10.25 5.58
C GLY A 87 1.74 -8.92 4.86
N THR A 88 1.29 -8.83 3.60
CA THR A 88 1.55 -7.66 2.75
C THR A 88 1.02 -6.36 3.39
N SER A 89 -0.23 -6.34 3.87
CA SER A 89 -0.81 -5.17 4.56
C SER A 89 -0.07 -4.82 5.86
N GLY A 90 0.37 -5.81 6.64
CA GLY A 90 1.09 -5.59 7.90
C GLY A 90 2.55 -5.18 7.72
N SER A 91 3.08 -5.23 6.49
CA SER A 91 4.46 -4.82 6.18
C SER A 91 4.67 -3.30 6.19
N ALA A 92 3.61 -2.49 6.30
CA ALA A 92 3.72 -1.05 6.11
C ALA A 92 4.56 -0.36 7.19
N SER A 93 5.41 0.55 6.76
CA SER A 93 6.18 1.45 7.63
C SER A 93 5.30 2.60 8.14
N VAL A 94 4.37 3.08 7.31
CA VAL A 94 3.43 4.16 7.66
C VAL A 94 1.99 3.80 7.23
N TYR A 95 1.06 3.83 8.18
CA TYR A 95 -0.38 3.60 7.97
C TYR A 95 -1.15 4.91 8.04
N LEU A 96 -1.80 5.27 6.93
CA LEU A 96 -2.53 6.52 6.75
C LEU A 96 -4.01 6.22 6.55
N ARG A 97 -4.74 6.09 7.66
CA ARG A 97 -6.12 5.55 7.69
C ARG A 97 -7.21 6.62 7.82
N ALA A 98 -6.85 7.81 8.26
CA ALA A 98 -7.79 8.91 8.47
C ALA A 98 -8.27 9.59 7.18
N ASP A 99 -9.51 10.08 7.23
CA ASP A 99 -10.09 11.03 6.27
C ASP A 99 -9.50 12.45 6.43
N ASP A 100 -9.59 13.28 5.38
CA ASP A 100 -9.15 14.70 5.39
C ASP A 100 -7.67 14.88 5.83
N LEU A 101 -6.83 13.89 5.57
CA LEU A 101 -5.40 13.89 5.88
C LEU A 101 -4.60 14.68 4.84
N ARG A 102 -3.60 15.45 5.28
CA ARG A 102 -2.55 16.02 4.42
C ARG A 102 -1.17 15.50 4.82
N VAL A 103 -0.30 15.24 3.84
CA VAL A 103 1.12 14.92 4.06
C VAL A 103 1.97 15.68 3.05
N GLU A 104 2.91 16.53 3.50
CA GLU A 104 3.68 17.42 2.62
C GLU A 104 5.16 17.54 3.00
N ASN A 105 6.04 17.74 2.00
CA ASN A 105 7.48 18.07 2.17
C ASN A 105 8.28 17.07 3.05
N LEU A 106 8.14 15.77 2.83
CA LEU A 106 8.92 14.72 3.53
C LEU A 106 9.13 13.44 2.70
N THR A 107 9.95 12.51 3.21
CA THR A 107 10.09 11.14 2.70
C THR A 107 9.37 10.13 3.60
N LEU A 108 8.62 9.21 2.98
CA LEU A 108 8.06 8.00 3.58
C LEU A 108 8.73 6.77 2.93
N GLU A 109 9.33 5.90 3.73
CA GLU A 109 10.25 4.85 3.26
C GLU A 109 9.95 3.48 3.91
N ASN A 110 10.15 2.40 3.16
CA ASN A 110 10.48 1.09 3.73
C ASN A 110 11.92 0.71 3.35
N SER A 111 12.79 0.63 4.36
CA SER A 111 14.22 0.35 4.22
C SER A 111 14.55 -1.15 4.18
N PHE A 112 13.60 -2.01 3.81
CA PHE A 112 13.83 -3.45 3.71
C PHE A 112 14.84 -3.78 2.59
N ASP A 113 15.88 -4.53 2.94
CA ASP A 113 16.90 -5.02 2.00
C ASP A 113 16.36 -6.24 1.26
N GLU A 114 15.88 -6.04 0.03
CA GLU A 114 15.32 -7.10 -0.80
C GLU A 114 16.35 -8.17 -1.24
N SER A 115 17.65 -7.94 -0.99
CA SER A 115 18.67 -8.99 -1.17
C SER A 115 18.69 -10.02 -0.01
N ALA A 116 17.85 -9.85 1.01
CA ALA A 116 17.68 -10.79 2.11
C ALA A 116 17.05 -12.12 1.66
N ASP A 117 17.68 -13.23 2.07
CA ASP A 117 17.28 -14.62 1.82
C ASP A 117 16.10 -15.02 2.72
N VAL A 118 14.92 -14.40 2.48
CA VAL A 118 13.67 -14.59 3.22
C VAL A 118 12.48 -14.77 2.27
N GLU A 119 11.44 -15.46 2.71
CA GLU A 119 10.15 -15.53 2.01
C GLU A 119 9.29 -14.31 2.36
N GLY A 120 8.32 -13.95 1.51
CA GLY A 120 7.42 -12.81 1.72
C GLY A 120 8.11 -11.44 1.67
N GLN A 121 8.84 -11.14 0.59
CA GLN A 121 9.68 -9.95 0.44
C GLN A 121 8.92 -8.63 0.22
N GLN A 122 7.58 -8.64 0.11
CA GLN A 122 6.77 -7.42 -0.06
C GLN A 122 6.96 -6.46 1.11
N ALA A 123 7.25 -5.18 0.86
CA ALA A 123 7.71 -4.24 1.88
C ALA A 123 7.10 -2.85 1.67
N VAL A 124 5.87 -2.67 2.15
CA VAL A 124 5.08 -1.43 1.98
C VAL A 124 5.75 -0.27 2.72
N ALA A 125 5.95 0.86 2.04
CA ALA A 125 6.33 2.13 2.67
C ALA A 125 5.09 2.80 3.26
N VAL A 126 4.03 2.92 2.46
CA VAL A 126 2.79 3.60 2.84
C VAL A 126 1.58 2.74 2.51
N TYR A 127 0.79 2.43 3.53
CA TYR A 127 -0.59 1.96 3.40
C TYR A 127 -1.54 3.16 3.53
N ALA A 128 -2.41 3.38 2.55
CA ALA A 128 -3.33 4.54 2.50
C ALA A 128 -4.77 4.09 2.20
N SER A 129 -5.74 4.45 3.05
CA SER A 129 -7.11 3.92 2.98
C SER A 129 -8.28 4.92 3.11
N GLY A 130 -8.02 6.18 3.47
CA GLY A 130 -9.06 7.19 3.73
C GLY A 130 -9.58 7.93 2.48
N ASP A 131 -10.71 8.63 2.60
CA ASP A 131 -11.18 9.59 1.61
C ASP A 131 -10.58 11.00 1.84
N ARG A 132 -10.31 11.71 0.74
CA ARG A 132 -9.74 13.08 0.70
C ARG A 132 -8.32 13.18 1.29
N GLN A 133 -7.49 12.16 1.07
CA GLN A 133 -6.08 12.19 1.46
C GLN A 133 -5.24 12.94 0.41
N TYR A 134 -4.43 13.90 0.86
CA TYR A 134 -3.66 14.82 0.02
C TYR A 134 -2.16 14.68 0.28
N PHE A 135 -1.39 14.40 -0.77
CA PHE A 135 0.06 14.25 -0.75
C PHE A 135 0.69 15.26 -1.71
N ASN A 136 1.60 16.10 -1.23
CA ASN A 136 2.23 17.14 -2.06
C ASN A 136 3.72 17.31 -1.71
N ASP A 137 4.58 17.30 -2.73
CA ASP A 137 6.04 17.36 -2.56
C ASP A 137 6.61 16.22 -1.67
N VAL A 138 5.99 15.03 -1.70
CA VAL A 138 6.38 13.83 -0.91
C VAL A 138 7.26 12.87 -1.71
N ARG A 139 8.14 12.13 -1.03
CA ARG A 139 8.84 10.94 -1.59
C ARG A 139 8.28 9.65 -0.99
N PHE A 140 8.05 8.63 -1.81
CA PHE A 140 7.65 7.28 -1.44
C PHE A 140 8.72 6.31 -1.91
N ILE A 141 9.37 5.60 -0.99
CA ILE A 141 10.63 4.87 -1.22
C ILE A 141 10.51 3.42 -0.76
N GLY A 142 10.85 2.47 -1.63
CA GLY A 142 10.85 1.04 -1.33
C GLY A 142 11.24 0.22 -2.56
N ASN A 143 10.92 -1.08 -2.54
CA ASN A 143 11.12 -2.01 -3.65
C ASN A 143 9.75 -2.56 -4.10
N GLN A 144 9.50 -3.84 -3.83
CA GLN A 144 8.21 -4.47 -4.09
C GLN A 144 7.12 -3.91 -3.17
N ASP A 145 5.94 -3.64 -3.75
CA ASP A 145 4.69 -3.24 -3.06
C ASP A 145 4.83 -1.90 -2.27
N THR A 146 5.64 -0.95 -2.75
CA THR A 146 5.98 0.30 -2.01
C THR A 146 4.78 1.15 -1.57
N LEU A 147 3.82 1.46 -2.45
CA LEU A 147 2.67 2.33 -2.15
C LEU A 147 1.35 1.56 -2.32
N TYR A 148 0.74 1.22 -1.18
CA TYR A 148 -0.56 0.54 -1.12
C TYR A 148 -1.70 1.56 -1.02
N THR A 149 -2.22 1.96 -2.18
CA THR A 149 -3.44 2.79 -2.30
C THR A 149 -4.67 1.89 -2.13
N HIS A 150 -4.92 1.44 -0.90
CA HIS A 150 -5.91 0.42 -0.56
C HIS A 150 -7.35 0.83 -0.94
N SER A 151 -7.83 1.94 -0.39
CA SER A 151 -9.23 2.39 -0.49
C SER A 151 -9.38 3.91 -0.39
N GLY A 152 -10.58 4.42 -0.65
CA GLY A 152 -10.90 5.85 -0.51
C GLY A 152 -10.55 6.69 -1.75
N THR A 153 -10.10 7.94 -1.52
CA THR A 153 -9.79 8.94 -2.54
C THR A 153 -8.55 9.73 -2.17
N GLN A 154 -7.57 9.73 -3.07
CA GLN A 154 -6.19 10.11 -2.74
C GLN A 154 -5.59 10.93 -3.88
N TYR A 155 -5.00 12.09 -3.57
CA TYR A 155 -4.34 12.96 -4.55
C TYR A 155 -2.85 13.07 -4.24
N TYR A 156 -2.01 12.94 -5.28
CA TYR A 156 -0.55 12.97 -5.21
C TYR A 156 -0.01 13.99 -6.23
N GLY A 157 0.49 15.14 -5.77
CA GLY A 157 1.07 16.20 -6.60
C GLY A 157 2.56 16.41 -6.35
N ASP A 158 3.35 16.60 -7.43
CA ASP A 158 4.82 16.74 -7.38
C ASP A 158 5.52 15.67 -6.51
N VAL A 159 4.97 14.45 -6.49
CA VAL A 159 5.52 13.35 -5.71
C VAL A 159 6.62 12.63 -6.49
N TYR A 160 7.48 11.96 -5.75
CA TYR A 160 8.43 10.98 -6.26
C TYR A 160 8.07 9.61 -5.69
N ILE A 161 7.83 8.62 -6.54
CA ILE A 161 7.55 7.24 -6.12
C ILE A 161 8.58 6.32 -6.78
N GLU A 162 9.34 5.56 -6.00
CA GLU A 162 10.22 4.50 -6.52
C GLU A 162 9.88 3.11 -5.97
N GLY A 163 10.27 2.09 -6.72
CA GLY A 163 9.99 0.68 -6.47
C GLY A 163 10.10 -0.12 -7.77
N ASP A 164 9.64 -1.37 -7.80
CA ASP A 164 9.87 -2.24 -8.95
C ASP A 164 8.71 -3.19 -9.31
N VAL A 165 8.33 -4.10 -8.43
CA VAL A 165 7.18 -5.02 -8.57
C VAL A 165 5.98 -4.43 -7.86
N ASP A 166 4.90 -4.20 -8.61
CA ASP A 166 3.58 -3.81 -8.11
C ASP A 166 3.59 -2.57 -7.20
N PHE A 167 4.57 -1.68 -7.37
CA PHE A 167 4.93 -0.68 -6.37
C PHE A 167 3.93 0.47 -6.20
N ILE A 168 2.88 0.52 -7.02
CA ILE A 168 1.65 1.31 -6.81
C ILE A 168 0.45 0.38 -6.97
N PHE A 169 -0.20 -0.04 -5.89
CA PHE A 169 -1.22 -1.10 -5.93
C PHE A 169 -2.42 -0.85 -5.02
N GLY A 170 -3.52 -1.58 -5.26
CA GLY A 170 -4.75 -1.49 -4.48
C GLY A 170 -5.97 -0.97 -5.24
N GLY A 171 -7.05 -0.72 -4.49
CA GLY A 171 -8.39 -0.48 -5.02
C GLY A 171 -8.84 0.99 -5.02
N ALA A 172 -8.06 1.90 -4.42
CA ALA A 172 -8.43 3.30 -4.25
C ALA A 172 -8.64 4.07 -5.56
N ARG A 173 -9.32 5.22 -5.45
CA ARG A 173 -9.51 6.18 -6.54
C ARG A 173 -8.49 7.29 -6.41
N ILE A 174 -7.41 7.20 -7.19
CA ILE A 174 -6.22 8.03 -7.00
C ILE A 174 -5.91 8.89 -8.22
N VAL A 175 -5.33 10.05 -7.97
CA VAL A 175 -4.76 10.94 -8.99
C VAL A 175 -3.28 11.17 -8.65
N ILE A 176 -2.40 10.87 -9.60
CA ILE A 176 -0.97 11.16 -9.55
C ILE A 176 -0.66 12.18 -10.66
N GLU A 177 -0.35 13.42 -10.28
CA GLU A 177 -0.23 14.58 -11.16
C GLU A 177 1.17 15.22 -11.10
N ASP A 178 1.68 15.65 -12.26
CA ASP A 178 2.99 16.32 -12.47
C ASP A 178 4.24 15.55 -11.95
N SER A 179 4.05 14.32 -11.50
CA SER A 179 4.96 13.59 -10.61
C SER A 179 6.06 12.80 -11.33
N ILE A 180 6.98 12.22 -10.56
CA ILE A 180 8.01 11.29 -11.03
C ILE A 180 7.73 9.89 -10.48
N ILE A 181 7.69 8.93 -11.39
CA ILE A 181 7.56 7.50 -11.10
C ILE A 181 8.86 6.84 -11.55
N HIS A 182 9.53 6.11 -10.66
CA HIS A 182 10.88 5.57 -10.90
C HIS A 182 10.94 4.06 -10.67
N SER A 183 11.08 3.29 -11.74
CA SER A 183 11.23 1.82 -11.65
C SER A 183 12.68 1.42 -11.44
N LEU A 184 12.99 0.62 -10.43
CA LEU A 184 14.36 0.19 -10.09
C LEU A 184 14.85 -1.01 -10.93
N ASP A 185 16.17 -1.12 -11.15
CA ASP A 185 16.80 -2.29 -11.76
C ASP A 185 16.98 -3.45 -10.77
N ARG A 186 16.16 -4.50 -10.92
CA ARG A 186 16.31 -5.78 -10.21
C ARG A 186 17.43 -6.68 -10.77
N GLY A 187 18.25 -6.14 -11.68
CA GLY A 187 19.33 -6.87 -12.36
C GLY A 187 18.83 -7.83 -13.43
N SER A 188 17.64 -7.60 -13.99
CA SER A 188 16.98 -8.49 -14.95
C SER A 188 17.07 -7.98 -16.39
N ASP A 189 17.71 -8.75 -17.27
CA ASP A 189 17.72 -8.50 -18.73
C ASP A 189 16.33 -8.63 -19.41
N SER A 190 15.25 -8.91 -18.66
CA SER A 190 13.96 -9.33 -19.25
C SER A 190 12.69 -8.88 -18.54
N ASN A 191 12.70 -8.75 -17.21
CA ASN A 191 11.56 -8.27 -16.43
C ASN A 191 12.05 -7.72 -15.09
N ASN A 192 11.96 -6.40 -14.90
CA ASN A 192 12.28 -5.74 -13.62
C ASN A 192 11.02 -5.38 -12.82
N GLY A 193 9.81 -5.59 -13.37
CA GLY A 193 8.57 -5.48 -12.62
C GLY A 193 7.45 -4.73 -13.35
N TYR A 194 6.56 -4.14 -12.56
CA TYR A 194 5.26 -3.63 -12.99
C TYR A 194 4.94 -2.37 -12.19
N VAL A 195 4.66 -1.24 -12.84
CA VAL A 195 4.42 0.03 -12.14
C VAL A 195 3.13 -0.01 -11.32
N THR A 196 2.04 -0.56 -11.88
CA THR A 196 0.76 -0.65 -11.16
C THR A 196 0.23 -2.07 -10.98
N ALA A 197 -0.33 -2.38 -9.82
CA ALA A 197 -1.20 -3.54 -9.59
C ALA A 197 -2.58 -3.11 -9.05
N ALA A 198 -3.39 -2.53 -9.94
CA ALA A 198 -4.71 -2.02 -9.58
C ALA A 198 -5.73 -3.15 -9.36
N SER A 199 -6.47 -3.06 -8.25
CA SER A 199 -7.57 -3.98 -7.88
C SER A 199 -8.94 -3.29 -7.79
N THR A 200 -9.05 -2.08 -8.33
CA THR A 200 -10.28 -1.25 -8.36
C THR A 200 -11.52 -2.07 -8.71
N LEU A 201 -12.54 -2.05 -7.84
CA LEU A 201 -13.78 -2.77 -8.05
C LEU A 201 -14.53 -2.28 -9.29
N LEU A 202 -15.22 -3.20 -9.98
CA LEU A 202 -16.01 -2.93 -11.18
C LEU A 202 -17.19 -1.97 -10.92
N SER A 203 -17.60 -1.83 -9.67
CA SER A 203 -18.59 -0.84 -9.18
C SER A 203 -18.10 0.60 -9.22
N ASP A 204 -16.79 0.83 -9.06
CA ASP A 204 -16.20 2.16 -9.07
C ASP A 204 -15.77 2.54 -10.49
N GLU A 205 -16.42 3.55 -11.06
CA GLU A 205 -16.24 3.97 -12.46
C GLU A 205 -14.79 4.34 -12.82
N TYR A 206 -14.07 4.91 -11.86
CA TYR A 206 -12.67 5.35 -11.95
C TYR A 206 -11.79 4.55 -10.99
N GLY A 207 -10.49 4.51 -11.24
CA GLY A 207 -9.48 3.90 -10.36
C GLY A 207 -8.25 4.79 -10.27
N MET A 208 -7.12 4.31 -10.79
CA MET A 208 -5.88 5.09 -10.84
C MET A 208 -5.83 5.99 -12.09
N LEU A 209 -5.51 7.27 -11.90
CA LEU A 209 -5.21 8.24 -12.96
C LEU A 209 -3.80 8.80 -12.77
N PHE A 210 -2.95 8.64 -13.78
CA PHE A 210 -1.65 9.30 -13.90
C PHE A 210 -1.74 10.37 -14.99
N ILE A 211 -1.41 11.63 -14.65
CA ILE A 211 -1.52 12.78 -15.56
C ILE A 211 -0.26 13.67 -15.49
N ASP A 212 0.17 14.21 -16.65
CA ASP A 212 1.39 15.03 -16.86
C ASP A 212 2.72 14.49 -16.25
N SER A 213 2.72 13.22 -15.88
CA SER A 213 3.74 12.59 -15.04
C SER A 213 4.88 11.96 -15.85
N LYS A 214 5.97 11.58 -15.17
CA LYS A 214 7.24 11.18 -15.78
C LYS A 214 7.65 9.80 -15.29
N PHE A 215 7.51 8.79 -16.14
CA PHE A 215 7.93 7.42 -15.88
C PHE A 215 9.40 7.27 -16.29
N THR A 216 10.23 6.95 -15.30
CA THR A 216 11.69 6.93 -15.34
C THR A 216 12.22 5.63 -14.73
N SER A 217 13.48 5.29 -14.98
CA SER A 217 14.09 4.05 -14.48
C SER A 217 15.60 4.09 -14.71
N ASP A 218 16.37 3.36 -13.92
CA ASP A 218 17.76 2.97 -14.20
C ASP A 218 17.87 1.59 -14.91
N ALA A 219 16.79 0.81 -14.93
CA ALA A 219 16.70 -0.52 -15.52
C ALA A 219 16.83 -0.52 -17.06
N PRO A 220 17.22 -1.67 -17.67
CA PRO A 220 17.38 -1.77 -19.13
C PRO A 220 16.10 -1.52 -19.92
N ALA A 221 16.26 -1.07 -21.17
CA ALA A 221 15.16 -0.82 -22.09
C ALA A 221 14.27 -2.07 -22.31
N GLU A 222 12.95 -1.85 -22.45
CA GLU A 222 11.92 -2.88 -22.66
C GLU A 222 11.86 -3.96 -21.54
N THR A 223 12.19 -3.63 -20.28
CA THR A 223 12.16 -4.57 -19.13
C THR A 223 11.03 -4.35 -18.11
N VAL A 224 10.29 -3.25 -18.13
CA VAL A 224 9.26 -2.92 -17.13
C VAL A 224 7.87 -2.85 -17.77
N TYR A 225 6.83 -3.33 -17.10
CA TYR A 225 5.44 -3.14 -17.51
C TYR A 225 4.84 -1.87 -16.86
N LEU A 226 3.91 -1.21 -17.57
CA LEU A 226 3.03 -0.19 -16.99
C LEU A 226 2.18 -0.76 -15.83
N GLY A 227 1.85 -2.05 -15.90
CA GLY A 227 1.18 -2.73 -14.81
C GLY A 227 0.53 -4.05 -15.18
N ARG A 228 -0.20 -4.59 -14.21
CA ARG A 228 -1.05 -5.78 -14.31
C ARG A 228 -2.34 -5.58 -13.51
N PRO A 229 -3.49 -6.16 -13.93
CA PRO A 229 -4.74 -6.03 -13.20
C PRO A 229 -4.79 -7.07 -12.08
N TRP A 230 -4.80 -6.62 -10.82
CA TRP A 230 -4.75 -7.50 -9.66
C TRP A 230 -6.16 -7.86 -9.19
N PRO A 231 -6.63 -9.10 -9.36
CA PRO A 231 -7.82 -9.55 -8.64
C PRO A 231 -7.41 -9.76 -7.17
N ALA A 232 -7.51 -8.70 -6.35
CA ALA A 232 -7.15 -8.73 -4.93
C ALA A 232 -8.01 -9.75 -4.20
N GLY A 233 -7.37 -10.63 -3.41
CA GLY A 233 -8.04 -11.80 -2.83
C GLY A 233 -8.73 -12.69 -3.88
N GLY A 234 -8.29 -12.69 -5.14
CA GLY A 234 -8.99 -13.34 -6.24
C GLY A 234 -10.45 -12.90 -6.46
N ASN A 235 -10.84 -11.73 -5.93
CA ASN A 235 -12.18 -11.18 -6.05
C ASN A 235 -12.54 -10.99 -7.54
N PRO A 236 -13.63 -11.61 -8.05
CA PRO A 236 -13.99 -11.54 -9.48
C PRO A 236 -14.47 -10.16 -9.93
N ASP A 237 -14.88 -9.29 -9.01
CA ASP A 237 -15.27 -7.91 -9.30
C ASP A 237 -14.09 -6.91 -9.17
N ALA A 238 -12.90 -7.34 -8.73
CA ALA A 238 -11.66 -6.54 -8.69
C ALA A 238 -11.02 -6.37 -10.07
N ILE A 239 -11.80 -5.80 -11.02
CA ILE A 239 -11.40 -5.55 -12.40
C ILE A 239 -10.64 -4.21 -12.48
N GLY A 240 -9.35 -4.26 -12.12
CA GLY A 240 -8.45 -3.12 -11.99
C GLY A 240 -8.54 -2.06 -13.10
N SER A 241 -8.49 -0.78 -12.69
CA SER A 241 -8.71 0.38 -13.56
C SER A 241 -7.54 1.35 -13.48
N VAL A 242 -6.89 1.60 -14.62
CA VAL A 242 -5.72 2.49 -14.73
C VAL A 242 -5.79 3.28 -16.03
N VAL A 243 -5.63 4.60 -15.92
CA VAL A 243 -5.41 5.50 -17.06
C VAL A 243 -4.09 6.23 -16.87
N ILE A 244 -3.23 6.15 -17.87
CA ILE A 244 -1.99 6.95 -17.93
C ILE A 244 -2.11 7.91 -19.11
N MET A 245 -2.16 9.21 -18.84
CA MET A 245 -2.45 10.23 -19.84
C MET A 245 -1.51 11.43 -19.81
N GLU A 246 -1.27 11.98 -21.00
CA GLU A 246 -0.44 13.17 -21.31
C GLU A 246 0.99 13.09 -20.69
N SER A 247 1.40 11.87 -20.31
CA SER A 247 2.58 11.56 -19.49
C SER A 247 3.77 11.09 -20.36
N LYS A 248 4.98 11.12 -19.81
CA LYS A 248 6.22 10.75 -20.52
C LYS A 248 6.73 9.39 -20.07
N LEU A 249 6.83 8.45 -21.02
CA LEU A 249 7.23 7.07 -20.80
C LEU A 249 8.67 6.81 -21.28
N GLY A 250 9.56 6.46 -20.34
CA GLY A 250 10.95 6.10 -20.61
C GLY A 250 11.12 4.76 -21.33
N GLU A 251 12.34 4.47 -21.81
CA GLU A 251 12.60 3.33 -22.70
C GLU A 251 12.60 1.96 -21.99
N HIS A 252 12.58 1.93 -20.65
CA HIS A 252 12.36 0.74 -19.83
C HIS A 252 10.95 0.13 -20.06
N ILE A 253 9.94 0.93 -20.43
CA ILE A 253 8.57 0.45 -20.64
C ILE A 253 8.50 -0.49 -21.85
N LYS A 254 7.93 -1.68 -21.63
CA LYS A 254 7.74 -2.73 -22.63
C LYS A 254 6.83 -2.31 -23.79
N PRO A 255 7.08 -2.82 -25.02
CA PRO A 255 6.17 -2.66 -26.14
C PRO A 255 4.74 -3.14 -25.83
N GLU A 256 4.59 -4.24 -25.09
CA GLU A 256 3.30 -4.79 -24.64
C GLU A 256 2.55 -3.85 -23.68
N GLY A 257 3.27 -3.04 -22.90
CA GLY A 257 2.72 -2.15 -21.88
C GLY A 257 2.19 -2.87 -20.65
N TRP A 258 1.16 -3.70 -20.83
CA TRP A 258 0.41 -4.37 -19.76
C TRP A 258 0.58 -5.89 -19.80
N THR A 259 0.38 -6.56 -18.65
CA THR A 259 0.41 -8.04 -18.55
C THR A 259 -0.64 -8.58 -17.59
N SER A 260 -0.87 -9.89 -17.61
CA SER A 260 -1.89 -10.57 -16.79
C SER A 260 -1.42 -10.88 -15.37
N MET A 261 -2.36 -11.05 -14.45
CA MET A 261 -2.13 -11.52 -13.07
C MET A 261 -3.24 -12.50 -12.69
N SER A 262 -2.89 -13.61 -12.05
CA SER A 262 -3.85 -14.59 -11.50
C SER A 262 -5.01 -15.01 -12.43
N GLY A 263 -4.74 -15.07 -13.75
CA GLY A 263 -5.71 -15.42 -14.79
C GLY A 263 -6.43 -14.23 -15.45
N LEU A 264 -6.52 -13.07 -14.82
CA LEU A 264 -7.13 -11.86 -15.38
C LEU A 264 -6.23 -11.24 -16.46
N GLN A 265 -6.76 -11.07 -17.68
CA GLN A 265 -6.00 -10.54 -18.81
C GLN A 265 -6.14 -9.01 -18.94
N PRO A 266 -5.13 -8.29 -19.48
CA PRO A 266 -5.20 -6.84 -19.71
C PRO A 266 -6.42 -6.40 -20.52
N GLU A 267 -6.80 -7.16 -21.54
CA GLU A 267 -7.95 -6.88 -22.40
C GLU A 267 -9.31 -7.01 -21.69
N ASP A 268 -9.40 -7.78 -20.61
CA ASP A 268 -10.61 -7.93 -19.80
C ASP A 268 -10.65 -6.90 -18.64
N ALA A 269 -9.50 -6.33 -18.27
CA ALA A 269 -9.37 -5.23 -17.30
C ALA A 269 -9.60 -3.84 -17.91
N ARG A 270 -9.56 -2.78 -17.09
CA ARG A 270 -9.85 -1.37 -17.46
C ARG A 270 -8.58 -0.52 -17.58
N LEU A 271 -7.63 -1.01 -18.39
CA LEU A 271 -6.30 -0.42 -18.59
C LEU A 271 -6.24 0.36 -19.91
N TYR A 272 -5.92 1.65 -19.85
CA TYR A 272 -5.90 2.55 -21.01
C TYR A 272 -4.79 3.62 -20.95
N GLU A 273 -4.49 4.20 -22.10
CA GLU A 273 -3.57 5.34 -22.24
C GLU A 273 -4.18 6.47 -23.08
N TYR A 274 -3.62 7.68 -22.98
CA TYR A 274 -4.00 8.81 -23.86
C TYR A 274 -2.88 9.83 -24.03
N LYS A 275 -2.43 10.05 -25.26
CA LYS A 275 -1.45 11.10 -25.64
C LYS A 275 -0.12 11.08 -24.86
N ASN A 276 0.27 9.91 -24.35
CA ASN A 276 1.60 9.72 -23.77
C ASN A 276 2.70 9.96 -24.81
N GLU A 277 3.83 10.52 -24.36
CA GLU A 277 5.01 10.79 -25.17
C GLU A 277 6.23 9.98 -24.68
N GLY A 278 7.33 9.99 -25.45
CA GLY A 278 8.58 9.34 -25.11
C GLY A 278 8.78 7.96 -25.78
N PRO A 279 9.97 7.35 -25.62
CA PRO A 279 10.30 6.08 -26.26
C PRO A 279 9.42 4.91 -25.79
N GLY A 280 8.93 4.92 -24.55
CA GLY A 280 8.03 3.91 -24.00
C GLY A 280 6.56 4.06 -24.43
N ALA A 281 6.18 5.13 -25.13
CA ALA A 281 4.81 5.41 -25.57
C ALA A 281 4.46 4.72 -26.90
N VAL A 282 4.52 3.39 -26.91
CA VAL A 282 4.21 2.57 -28.09
C VAL A 282 2.70 2.35 -28.19
N ILE A 283 2.08 2.76 -29.31
CA ILE A 283 0.66 2.48 -29.59
C ILE A 283 0.56 1.19 -30.42
N ASN A 284 -0.18 0.20 -29.91
CA ASN A 284 -0.46 -1.09 -30.57
C ASN A 284 -1.75 -1.73 -30.05
N ASP A 285 -2.12 -2.91 -30.57
CA ASP A 285 -3.39 -3.59 -30.26
C ASP A 285 -3.52 -4.01 -28.77
N SER A 286 -2.41 -4.21 -28.05
CA SER A 286 -2.39 -4.52 -26.60
C SER A 286 -2.48 -3.27 -25.71
N ARG A 287 -2.23 -2.08 -26.26
CA ARG A 287 -2.16 -0.80 -25.55
C ARG A 287 -3.32 0.11 -25.96
N ARG A 288 -4.50 -0.20 -25.42
CA ARG A 288 -5.77 0.51 -25.71
C ARG A 288 -5.64 2.00 -25.41
N GLN A 289 -6.05 2.84 -26.36
CA GLN A 289 -6.05 4.30 -26.23
C GLN A 289 -7.47 4.81 -25.95
N LEU A 290 -7.62 5.82 -25.09
CA LEU A 290 -8.87 6.58 -24.98
C LEU A 290 -9.08 7.49 -26.20
N THR A 291 -10.33 7.80 -26.52
CA THR A 291 -10.68 8.90 -27.42
C THR A 291 -10.66 10.25 -26.71
N ASP A 292 -10.58 11.37 -27.45
CA ASP A 292 -10.70 12.73 -26.88
C ASP A 292 -11.99 12.94 -26.07
N GLU A 293 -13.08 12.22 -26.40
CA GLU A 293 -14.35 12.28 -25.69
C GLU A 293 -14.26 11.54 -24.34
N GLN A 294 -13.72 10.32 -24.31
CA GLN A 294 -13.52 9.55 -23.08
C GLN A 294 -12.50 10.18 -22.13
N ALA A 295 -11.39 10.71 -22.66
CA ALA A 295 -10.36 11.34 -21.84
C ALA A 295 -10.84 12.65 -21.18
N ALA A 296 -11.86 13.31 -21.75
CA ALA A 296 -12.49 14.49 -21.15
C ALA A 296 -13.32 14.17 -19.89
N ASP A 297 -13.70 12.90 -19.67
CA ASP A 297 -14.36 12.44 -18.44
C ASP A 297 -13.35 12.07 -17.33
N TRP A 298 -12.08 11.81 -17.66
CA TRP A 298 -11.01 11.53 -16.69
C TRP A 298 -10.40 12.81 -16.11
N THR A 299 -11.22 13.58 -15.41
CA THR A 299 -10.78 14.75 -14.64
C THR A 299 -10.45 14.38 -13.20
N VAL A 300 -9.57 15.16 -12.57
CA VAL A 300 -9.18 15.00 -11.16
C VAL A 300 -10.41 14.95 -10.24
N GLN A 301 -11.36 15.87 -10.40
CA GLN A 301 -12.59 15.88 -9.59
C GLN A 301 -13.50 14.67 -9.88
N ASN A 302 -13.58 14.17 -11.13
CA ASN A 302 -14.39 12.98 -11.43
C ASN A 302 -13.81 11.70 -10.78
N VAL A 303 -12.48 11.52 -10.86
CA VAL A 303 -11.79 10.42 -10.19
C VAL A 303 -12.02 10.52 -8.68
N LEU A 304 -11.80 11.69 -8.08
CA LEU A 304 -11.88 11.95 -6.65
C LEU A 304 -13.30 12.19 -6.11
N LYS A 305 -14.33 11.55 -6.68
CA LYS A 305 -15.75 11.59 -6.23
C LYS A 305 -16.36 13.02 -6.12
N GLY A 306 -15.76 14.02 -6.76
CA GLY A 306 -16.15 15.43 -6.71
C GLY A 306 -15.34 16.30 -5.72
N TRP A 307 -14.34 15.74 -5.04
CA TRP A 307 -13.37 16.51 -4.26
C TRP A 307 -12.43 17.31 -5.17
N ASP A 308 -12.04 18.51 -4.73
CA ASP A 308 -11.22 19.46 -5.49
C ASP A 308 -9.92 19.75 -4.69
N PRO A 309 -8.82 19.01 -4.94
CA PRO A 309 -7.60 19.11 -4.13
C PRO A 309 -6.91 20.48 -4.28
N TYR A 310 -7.15 21.20 -5.39
CA TYR A 310 -6.63 22.55 -5.61
C TYR A 310 -7.33 23.65 -4.79
N ALA A 311 -8.43 23.30 -4.10
CA ALA A 311 -9.18 24.24 -3.25
C ALA A 311 -8.69 24.27 -1.79
N LEU A 312 -7.64 23.51 -1.46
CA LEU A 312 -7.00 23.52 -0.15
C LEU A 312 -6.16 24.79 0.04
N ASP A 313 -6.28 25.42 1.22
CA ASP A 313 -5.40 26.53 1.60
C ASP A 313 -3.93 26.05 1.73
N PRO A 314 -2.92 26.87 1.40
CA PRO A 314 -1.52 26.56 1.69
C PRO A 314 -1.28 26.41 3.19
N ILE A 315 -0.37 25.50 3.60
CA ILE A 315 0.02 25.37 5.01
C ILE A 315 0.87 26.59 5.40
N GLU A 316 0.56 27.22 6.55
CA GLU A 316 1.41 28.26 7.12
C GLU A 316 2.63 27.62 7.80
N GLU A 317 3.84 27.92 7.30
CA GLU A 317 5.09 27.43 7.88
C GLU A 317 5.30 27.94 9.32
N PRO A 318 5.51 27.06 10.32
CA PRO A 318 5.72 27.47 11.69
C PRO A 318 7.03 28.24 11.85
N GLY A 319 6.93 29.54 12.15
CA GLY A 319 8.07 30.42 12.43
C GLY A 319 8.28 31.57 11.44
N LYS A 320 7.52 31.65 10.34
CA LYS A 320 7.44 32.87 9.52
C LYS A 320 6.52 33.89 10.19
N ASP A 321 7.12 34.89 10.84
CA ASP A 321 6.41 36.02 11.46
C ASP A 321 5.72 36.86 10.36
N PRO A 322 4.38 36.95 10.29
CA PRO A 322 3.66 37.44 9.10
C PRO A 322 3.81 38.94 8.83
N ASP A 323 4.38 39.70 9.77
CA ASP A 323 4.53 41.16 9.65
C ASP A 323 5.74 41.60 8.77
N GLU A 324 6.73 40.74 8.49
CA GLU A 324 8.02 41.18 7.91
C GLU A 324 7.99 41.66 6.45
N ASP A 325 6.93 41.36 5.68
CA ASP A 325 6.78 41.84 4.28
C ASP A 325 5.64 42.86 4.07
N SER A 326 5.08 43.40 5.16
CA SER A 326 3.96 44.36 5.11
C SER A 326 4.39 45.80 4.76
N ASP A 327 5.65 46.17 5.00
CA ASP A 327 6.11 47.57 5.05
C ASP A 327 6.72 48.09 3.71
N LYS A 328 6.08 47.73 2.58
CA LYS A 328 6.42 48.23 1.23
C LYS A 328 5.36 49.22 0.71
N GLU A 329 5.44 50.48 1.14
CA GLU A 329 4.64 51.56 0.55
C GLU A 329 4.85 51.67 -0.99
N PRO A 330 3.78 51.92 -1.78
CA PRO A 330 3.90 52.08 -3.22
C PRO A 330 4.53 53.45 -3.57
N GLY A 331 5.85 53.45 -3.80
CA GLY A 331 6.60 54.65 -4.16
C GLY A 331 6.12 55.32 -5.46
N ASP A 332 5.70 56.59 -5.35
CA ASP A 332 5.31 57.44 -6.49
C ASP A 332 6.50 57.68 -7.45
N GLY A 333 6.20 57.81 -8.74
CA GLY A 333 7.19 57.78 -9.81
C GLY A 333 7.79 59.14 -10.15
N SER A 334 9.10 59.16 -10.45
CA SER A 334 9.70 60.24 -11.24
C SER A 334 10.90 59.74 -12.07
N GLU A 335 11.10 60.37 -13.23
CA GLU A 335 12.11 60.02 -14.23
C GLU A 335 13.46 60.71 -13.93
N GLU A 336 14.61 60.06 -14.19
CA GLU A 336 15.76 60.70 -14.90
C GLU A 336 16.83 59.69 -15.37
N GLU A 337 17.80 60.16 -16.18
CA GLU A 337 18.65 59.35 -17.07
C GLU A 337 19.96 58.73 -16.47
N PRO A 338 20.56 57.71 -17.11
CA PRO A 338 21.72 56.97 -16.59
C PRO A 338 23.10 57.61 -16.88
N GLY A 339 24.06 57.50 -15.93
CA GLY A 339 25.38 58.13 -16.05
C GLY A 339 26.60 57.45 -15.38
N LYS A 340 27.33 56.61 -16.15
CA LYS A 340 28.80 56.33 -16.09
C LYS A 340 29.52 55.84 -14.80
N LYS A 341 30.08 54.62 -14.93
CA LYS A 341 31.40 54.11 -14.44
C LYS A 341 32.59 55.12 -14.56
N PRO A 342 33.80 54.83 -14.00
CA PRO A 342 34.20 53.96 -12.85
C PRO A 342 35.31 54.59 -11.94
N GLU A 343 35.83 53.88 -10.91
CA GLU A 343 37.26 53.45 -10.78
C GLU A 343 37.65 52.89 -9.38
N LYS A 344 38.83 52.23 -9.31
CA LYS A 344 39.51 51.56 -8.17
C LYS A 344 40.87 52.26 -7.95
N PRO A 345 41.54 52.22 -6.77
CA PRO A 345 42.51 51.13 -6.41
C PRO A 345 42.47 50.73 -4.90
N GLU A 346 42.82 49.51 -4.44
CA GLU A 346 44.14 48.80 -4.29
C GLU A 346 45.01 49.20 -3.07
N GLY A 347 45.75 48.20 -2.54
CA GLY A 347 46.58 48.24 -1.32
C GLY A 347 46.09 47.31 -0.19
N GLU A 348 46.88 46.49 0.50
CA GLU A 348 48.15 45.75 0.31
C GLU A 348 48.50 45.10 1.68
N ASP A 349 48.24 43.79 1.82
CA ASP A 349 49.15 42.75 2.38
C ASP A 349 49.74 42.88 3.85
N PRO A 350 50.56 41.94 4.40
CA PRO A 350 50.04 41.00 5.43
C PRO A 350 50.96 40.81 6.68
N GLY A 351 50.74 39.71 7.44
CA GLY A 351 51.65 39.10 8.45
C GLY A 351 50.92 37.99 9.26
N ASP A 352 51.28 36.70 9.14
CA ASP A 352 52.34 35.92 9.86
C ASP A 352 51.81 35.40 11.24
N ASP A 353 51.81 34.09 11.61
CA ASP A 353 52.86 33.04 11.79
C ASP A 353 53.78 33.28 13.03
N GLU A 354 54.17 32.32 13.91
CA GLU A 354 54.09 30.84 14.08
C GLU A 354 54.05 30.55 15.63
N GLU A 355 53.93 29.38 16.31
CA GLU A 355 53.90 27.91 16.06
C GLU A 355 53.15 27.20 17.26
N SER A 356 53.24 25.87 17.42
CA SER A 356 52.84 25.04 18.60
C SER A 356 54.09 24.79 19.51
N PRO A 357 54.38 23.65 20.21
CA PRO A 357 53.58 22.54 20.77
C PRO A 357 53.86 22.24 22.28
N GLY A 358 53.22 21.21 22.85
CA GLY A 358 53.57 20.66 24.18
C GLY A 358 52.83 19.38 24.60
N ASP A 359 53.56 18.26 24.70
CA ASP A 359 53.10 16.93 25.14
C ASP A 359 53.49 16.63 26.62
N GLY A 360 52.86 15.65 27.27
CA GLY A 360 53.23 15.21 28.62
C GLY A 360 52.25 14.24 29.32
N SER A 361 52.55 12.94 29.25
CA SER A 361 51.89 11.86 30.02
C SER A 361 52.64 11.49 31.32
N GLU A 362 51.94 11.05 32.38
CA GLU A 362 52.41 9.98 33.29
C GLU A 362 51.28 9.50 34.25
N GLN A 363 51.55 8.48 35.09
CA GLN A 363 50.57 7.57 35.72
C GLN A 363 50.91 7.29 37.22
N ASP A 364 50.04 6.52 37.92
CA ASP A 364 50.27 5.83 39.23
C ASP A 364 50.34 6.71 40.53
N SER A 365 49.97 6.25 41.75
CA SER A 365 49.12 5.14 42.23
C SER A 365 48.81 5.25 43.76
N ASP A 366 48.18 4.20 44.34
CA ASP A 366 48.13 3.78 45.77
C ASP A 366 47.11 4.41 46.77
N GLY A 367 46.39 3.54 47.52
CA GLY A 367 45.59 3.90 48.72
C GLY A 367 44.48 2.91 49.16
N ASP A 368 44.81 1.93 50.01
CA ASP A 368 43.88 0.92 50.60
C ASP A 368 42.84 1.53 51.61
N GLY A 369 41.75 0.87 52.04
CA GLY A 369 41.19 -0.48 51.79
C GLY A 369 40.09 -0.87 52.82
N GLU A 370 39.57 -2.11 52.74
CA GLU A 370 38.52 -2.75 53.61
C GLU A 370 37.08 -2.14 53.57
N GLY A 371 35.96 -2.88 53.44
CA GLY A 371 35.73 -4.27 52.99
C GLY A 371 34.68 -5.07 53.80
N THR A 372 33.52 -5.42 53.20
CA THR A 372 32.62 -6.52 53.64
C THR A 372 31.68 -7.04 52.53
N GLU A 373 31.75 -8.37 52.30
CA GLU A 373 30.66 -9.32 51.93
C GLU A 373 29.69 -9.04 50.76
N THR A 374 29.71 -9.94 49.76
CA THR A 374 28.68 -10.14 48.73
C THR A 374 27.52 -11.02 49.26
N PRO A 375 26.39 -11.15 48.53
CA PRO A 375 26.32 -12.22 47.53
C PRO A 375 25.64 -11.82 46.20
N ASP A 376 26.25 -12.32 45.12
CA ASP A 376 25.69 -12.91 43.89
C ASP A 376 24.30 -12.44 43.40
N GLY A 377 24.28 -11.82 42.21
CA GLY A 377 23.05 -11.39 41.54
C GLY A 377 23.31 -10.59 40.26
N GLU A 378 24.09 -11.15 39.33
CA GLU A 378 24.34 -10.55 38.01
C GLU A 378 23.09 -10.67 37.13
N ASN A 379 22.32 -9.58 37.02
CA ASN A 379 21.51 -9.30 35.83
C ASN A 379 22.31 -8.33 34.96
N GLU A 380 22.47 -8.66 33.68
CA GLU A 380 22.91 -7.69 32.66
C GLU A 380 21.65 -6.97 32.15
N ASP A 381 21.55 -5.66 32.38
CA ASP A 381 20.39 -4.84 31.97
C ASP A 381 20.39 -4.61 30.45
N ASN A 382 20.03 -5.63 29.68
CA ASN A 382 19.59 -5.46 28.29
C ASN A 382 18.23 -4.77 28.27
N ASN A 383 18.24 -3.46 28.02
CA ASN A 383 17.03 -2.65 27.86
C ASN A 383 16.38 -2.86 26.48
N GLU A 384 15.93 -4.09 26.21
CA GLU A 384 14.97 -4.34 25.12
C GLU A 384 13.59 -3.89 25.56
N SER A 385 13.02 -2.90 24.86
CA SER A 385 11.65 -2.42 25.07
C SER A 385 10.64 -3.42 24.51
N GLY A 386 10.59 -4.61 25.08
CA GLY A 386 9.60 -5.63 24.74
C GLY A 386 8.19 -5.15 25.09
N ASN A 387 7.42 -4.79 24.07
CA ASN A 387 5.98 -4.60 24.22
C ASN A 387 5.37 -5.98 24.50
N GLU A 388 4.95 -6.25 25.74
CA GLU A 388 4.24 -7.50 26.08
C GLU A 388 2.88 -7.50 25.37
N THR A 389 2.82 -8.12 24.18
CA THR A 389 1.58 -8.27 23.40
C THR A 389 0.50 -8.89 24.27
N LYS A 390 -0.55 -8.11 24.55
CA LYS A 390 -1.67 -8.57 25.38
C LYS A 390 -2.39 -9.68 24.63
N GLU A 391 -2.51 -10.86 25.23
CA GLU A 391 -3.23 -12.00 24.65
C GLU A 391 -4.41 -12.40 25.56
N MET A 392 -5.55 -12.70 24.94
CA MET A 392 -6.75 -13.23 25.59
C MET A 392 -7.16 -14.54 24.91
N GLU A 393 -7.13 -15.65 25.66
CA GLU A 393 -7.73 -16.91 25.20
C GLU A 393 -9.26 -16.84 25.32
N VAL A 394 -9.97 -17.18 24.25
CA VAL A 394 -11.44 -17.06 24.16
C VAL A 394 -12.12 -18.40 23.92
N VAL A 395 -13.23 -18.63 24.62
CA VAL A 395 -14.02 -19.85 24.51
C VAL A 395 -15.17 -19.64 23.53
N VAL A 396 -15.27 -20.53 22.53
CA VAL A 396 -16.29 -20.49 21.49
C VAL A 396 -17.71 -20.47 22.10
N GLY A 397 -18.51 -19.47 21.74
CA GLY A 397 -19.88 -19.27 22.21
C GLY A 397 -20.03 -18.50 23.54
N GLU A 398 -18.96 -17.88 24.06
CA GLU A 398 -19.06 -16.90 25.15
C GLU A 398 -18.95 -15.46 24.58
N GLU A 399 -19.78 -14.53 25.10
CA GLU A 399 -19.68 -13.10 24.81
C GLU A 399 -18.67 -12.46 25.75
N ILE A 400 -17.71 -11.72 25.21
CA ILE A 400 -16.63 -11.05 25.95
C ILE A 400 -16.54 -9.57 25.58
N GLU A 401 -16.12 -8.74 26.53
CA GLU A 401 -15.73 -7.35 26.28
C GLU A 401 -14.26 -7.32 25.84
N VAL A 402 -13.98 -6.64 24.72
CA VAL A 402 -12.66 -6.57 24.08
C VAL A 402 -12.15 -5.13 24.02
N VAL A 403 -10.84 -4.97 23.83
CA VAL A 403 -10.14 -3.68 23.82
C VAL A 403 -9.15 -3.61 22.66
N ALA A 404 -8.75 -2.40 22.29
CA ALA A 404 -7.69 -2.16 21.32
C ALA A 404 -6.34 -2.80 21.71
N ASP A 405 -5.51 -3.11 20.71
CA ASP A 405 -4.17 -3.69 20.84
C ASP A 405 -4.14 -4.96 21.71
N ILE A 406 -5.03 -5.91 21.39
CA ILE A 406 -5.08 -7.24 22.00
C ILE A 406 -5.15 -8.34 20.92
N VAL A 407 -4.53 -9.47 21.22
CA VAL A 407 -4.59 -10.68 20.41
C VAL A 407 -5.59 -11.65 21.02
N ILE A 408 -6.63 -11.96 20.25
CA ILE A 408 -7.69 -12.92 20.57
C ILE A 408 -7.25 -14.29 20.06
N SER A 409 -7.03 -15.24 20.97
CA SER A 409 -6.62 -16.62 20.63
C SER A 409 -7.75 -17.60 20.90
N ILE A 410 -8.18 -18.36 19.88
CA ILE A 410 -9.33 -19.27 20.01
C ILE A 410 -8.92 -20.56 20.74
N ALA A 411 -9.54 -20.84 21.89
CA ALA A 411 -9.19 -21.95 22.76
C ALA A 411 -9.18 -23.31 22.02
N GLY A 412 -8.00 -23.93 21.90
CA GLY A 412 -7.81 -25.22 21.22
C GLY A 412 -7.68 -25.16 19.68
N SER A 413 -7.45 -23.98 19.12
CA SER A 413 -7.12 -23.73 17.70
C SER A 413 -5.85 -22.87 17.60
N PRO A 414 -5.07 -22.93 16.51
CA PRO A 414 -4.02 -21.95 16.24
C PRO A 414 -4.57 -20.62 15.67
N THR A 415 -5.90 -20.52 15.45
CA THR A 415 -6.54 -19.32 14.90
C THR A 415 -6.53 -18.17 15.90
N LYS A 416 -6.09 -16.99 15.44
CA LYS A 416 -6.02 -15.75 16.19
C LYS A 416 -6.61 -14.57 15.42
N VAL A 417 -7.00 -13.52 16.15
CA VAL A 417 -7.35 -12.21 15.60
C VAL A 417 -6.58 -11.14 16.36
N ILE A 418 -5.84 -10.27 15.67
CA ILE A 418 -5.26 -9.06 16.26
C ILE A 418 -6.27 -7.93 16.09
N LEU A 419 -6.69 -7.32 17.20
CA LEU A 419 -7.64 -6.21 17.17
C LEU A 419 -6.91 -4.87 16.97
N PRO A 420 -7.44 -3.95 16.14
CA PRO A 420 -6.81 -2.66 15.84
C PRO A 420 -6.64 -1.74 17.06
N SER A 421 -5.73 -0.77 16.93
CA SER A 421 -5.45 0.25 17.94
C SER A 421 -6.58 1.29 18.09
N ASP A 422 -7.48 1.42 17.11
CA ASP A 422 -8.62 2.35 17.14
C ASP A 422 -9.98 1.69 17.46
N LEU A 423 -9.95 0.46 17.99
CA LEU A 423 -11.15 -0.28 18.39
C LEU A 423 -11.95 0.47 19.49
N PRO A 424 -13.27 0.70 19.32
CA PRO A 424 -14.07 1.47 20.29
C PRO A 424 -14.15 0.84 21.70
N GLU A 425 -14.02 1.67 22.75
CA GLU A 425 -14.16 1.22 24.15
C GLU A 425 -15.57 0.65 24.41
N GLY A 426 -15.64 -0.55 25.00
CA GLY A 426 -16.90 -1.25 25.27
C GLY A 426 -17.43 -2.10 24.11
N THR A 427 -16.63 -2.34 23.07
CA THR A 427 -16.91 -3.35 22.04
C THR A 427 -16.99 -4.74 22.67
N THR A 428 -18.00 -5.54 22.32
CA THR A 428 -18.05 -6.98 22.66
C THR A 428 -17.78 -7.85 21.44
N LEU A 429 -17.33 -9.08 21.66
CA LEU A 429 -17.07 -10.11 20.64
C LEU A 429 -17.70 -11.44 21.06
N VAL A 430 -18.34 -12.12 20.10
CA VAL A 430 -18.72 -13.54 20.15
C VAL A 430 -18.01 -14.27 19.01
N VAL A 431 -17.41 -15.42 19.32
CA VAL A 431 -16.81 -16.32 18.31
C VAL A 431 -17.58 -17.63 18.32
N GLU A 432 -18.27 -17.96 17.22
CA GLU A 432 -18.95 -19.27 17.04
C GLU A 432 -18.18 -20.17 16.06
N LYS A 433 -18.16 -21.50 16.31
CA LYS A 433 -17.57 -22.45 15.35
C LYS A 433 -18.59 -22.82 14.30
N ALA A 434 -18.44 -22.23 13.12
CA ALA A 434 -19.35 -22.39 12.01
C ALA A 434 -19.38 -23.83 11.45
N GLN A 435 -20.42 -24.10 10.65
CA GLN A 435 -20.49 -25.29 9.79
C GLN A 435 -20.63 -24.83 8.35
N PRO A 436 -19.58 -24.91 7.51
CA PRO A 436 -19.58 -24.28 6.20
C PRO A 436 -20.69 -24.85 5.30
N GLN A 437 -21.47 -23.93 4.71
CA GLN A 437 -22.53 -24.22 3.75
C GLN A 437 -22.10 -23.80 2.35
N ASN A 438 -22.83 -24.24 1.31
CA ASN A 438 -22.64 -23.89 -0.10
C ASN A 438 -21.17 -23.71 -0.58
N LEU A 439 -20.32 -24.71 -0.32
CA LEU A 439 -18.90 -24.71 -0.71
C LEU A 439 -18.65 -24.78 -2.22
N GLU A 440 -19.65 -25.17 -3.02
CA GLU A 440 -19.56 -25.39 -4.48
C GLU A 440 -18.36 -26.26 -4.91
N GLU A 441 -17.27 -25.65 -5.37
CA GLU A 441 -16.03 -26.32 -5.84
C GLU A 441 -14.88 -26.27 -4.81
N LEU A 442 -15.13 -25.68 -3.64
CA LEU A 442 -14.21 -25.55 -2.52
C LEU A 442 -14.30 -26.72 -1.53
N LYS A 443 -13.23 -26.94 -0.78
CA LYS A 443 -13.14 -27.88 0.33
C LYS A 443 -12.69 -27.18 1.60
N VAL A 444 -13.22 -27.62 2.74
CA VAL A 444 -12.73 -27.18 4.05
C VAL A 444 -11.29 -27.66 4.21
N ALA A 445 -10.36 -26.72 4.32
CA ALA A 445 -8.92 -26.98 4.43
C ALA A 445 -8.37 -26.63 5.82
N GLY A 446 -9.16 -25.97 6.66
CA GLY A 446 -8.75 -25.57 8.00
C GLY A 446 -9.91 -25.21 8.90
N ASP A 447 -9.66 -24.25 9.78
CA ASP A 447 -10.66 -23.72 10.69
C ASP A 447 -11.70 -22.85 9.99
N VAL A 448 -12.90 -22.81 10.58
CA VAL A 448 -14.06 -22.02 10.11
C VAL A 448 -14.79 -21.47 11.33
N TYR A 449 -14.93 -20.15 11.40
CA TYR A 449 -15.45 -19.42 12.56
C TYR A 449 -16.28 -18.20 12.14
N THR A 450 -17.35 -17.93 12.87
CA THR A 450 -18.14 -16.70 12.78
C THR A 450 -17.68 -15.74 13.86
N PHE A 451 -17.39 -14.51 13.48
CA PHE A 451 -16.96 -13.44 14.39
C PHE A 451 -18.01 -12.34 14.38
N GLU A 452 -18.77 -12.25 15.47
CA GLU A 452 -19.78 -11.21 15.69
C GLU A 452 -19.23 -10.23 16.72
N PHE A 453 -18.82 -9.02 16.32
CA PHE A 453 -18.58 -7.94 17.30
C PHE A 453 -19.85 -7.08 17.43
N THR A 454 -20.02 -6.43 18.58
CA THR A 454 -21.04 -5.40 18.81
C THR A 454 -20.35 -4.12 19.27
N PHE A 455 -20.46 -3.07 18.47
CA PHE A 455 -19.91 -1.74 18.78
C PHE A 455 -20.86 -0.92 19.69
N PRO A 456 -20.32 0.04 20.47
CA PRO A 456 -21.10 0.97 21.28
C PRO A 456 -21.92 1.98 20.42
N GLU A 457 -22.93 2.61 21.05
CA GLU A 457 -23.78 3.64 20.44
C GLU A 457 -22.93 4.81 19.90
N GLY A 458 -23.06 5.11 18.60
CA GLY A 458 -22.25 6.11 17.88
C GLY A 458 -21.07 5.54 17.07
N PHE A 459 -20.81 4.23 17.14
CA PHE A 459 -19.77 3.53 16.37
C PHE A 459 -20.36 2.42 15.47
N GLU A 460 -21.64 2.53 15.09
CA GLU A 460 -22.34 1.52 14.29
C GLU A 460 -21.75 1.31 12.89
N ASP A 461 -21.12 2.34 12.32
CA ASP A 461 -20.47 2.36 11.00
C ASP A 461 -18.92 2.27 11.09
N TYR A 462 -18.37 1.65 12.16
CA TYR A 462 -16.91 1.46 12.30
C TYR A 462 -16.34 0.51 11.24
N THR A 463 -15.16 0.87 10.72
CA THR A 463 -14.51 0.28 9.52
C THR A 463 -13.02 -0.01 9.73
N GLY A 464 -12.59 -0.22 10.98
CA GLY A 464 -11.20 -0.57 11.28
C GLY A 464 -10.84 -2.00 10.90
N GLU A 465 -9.57 -2.21 10.60
CA GLU A 465 -9.03 -3.47 10.09
C GLU A 465 -8.51 -4.40 11.19
N PHE A 466 -8.89 -5.67 11.12
CA PHE A 466 -8.44 -6.76 11.97
C PHE A 466 -7.43 -7.63 11.22
N GLN A 467 -6.31 -8.02 11.84
CA GLN A 467 -5.47 -9.07 11.27
C GLN A 467 -6.03 -10.44 11.68
N LEU A 468 -6.43 -11.24 10.71
CA LEU A 468 -7.02 -12.56 10.88
C LEU A 468 -5.99 -13.64 10.50
N ILE A 469 -5.62 -14.46 11.48
CA ILE A 469 -4.64 -15.56 11.36
C ILE A 469 -5.42 -16.86 11.53
N MET A 470 -5.66 -17.64 10.48
CA MET A 470 -6.48 -18.86 10.55
C MET A 470 -5.67 -20.14 10.35
N GLY A 471 -5.92 -21.16 11.19
CA GLY A 471 -5.28 -22.46 11.09
C GLY A 471 -5.73 -23.30 9.89
N TYR A 472 -4.81 -24.07 9.31
CA TYR A 472 -5.11 -25.05 8.26
C TYR A 472 -4.51 -26.45 8.53
N ASP A 473 -5.04 -27.47 7.85
CA ASP A 473 -4.52 -28.84 7.91
C ASP A 473 -3.20 -28.91 7.12
N GLU A 474 -2.11 -29.34 7.77
CA GLU A 474 -0.77 -29.51 7.16
C GLU A 474 -0.75 -30.31 5.84
N ASN A 475 -1.80 -31.06 5.53
CA ASN A 475 -1.95 -31.89 4.33
C ASN A 475 -2.76 -31.21 3.21
N ALA A 476 -3.21 -29.97 3.40
CA ALA A 476 -3.96 -29.21 2.40
C ALA A 476 -3.03 -28.31 1.56
N GLU A 477 -3.18 -28.40 0.25
CA GLU A 477 -2.50 -27.57 -0.74
C GLU A 477 -3.50 -26.52 -1.28
N ASN A 478 -3.01 -25.40 -1.84
CA ASN A 478 -3.82 -24.30 -2.39
C ASN A 478 -4.84 -23.69 -1.40
N VAL A 479 -4.44 -23.53 -0.13
CA VAL A 479 -5.27 -22.98 0.94
C VAL A 479 -5.34 -21.44 0.89
N ALA A 480 -6.48 -20.88 1.25
CA ALA A 480 -6.66 -19.44 1.48
C ALA A 480 -7.86 -19.16 2.40
N ILE A 481 -7.94 -17.95 2.96
CA ILE A 481 -9.11 -17.48 3.70
C ILE A 481 -10.20 -17.05 2.71
N TYR A 482 -11.43 -17.47 2.97
CA TYR A 482 -12.65 -17.02 2.32
C TYR A 482 -13.61 -16.48 3.39
N TYR A 483 -14.48 -15.55 3.00
CA TYR A 483 -15.62 -15.10 3.81
C TYR A 483 -16.94 -15.61 3.23
N TYR A 484 -17.96 -15.77 4.07
CA TYR A 484 -19.29 -16.21 3.64
C TYR A 484 -20.23 -15.00 3.52
N ASN A 485 -20.55 -14.65 2.28
CA ASN A 485 -21.48 -13.57 1.98
C ASN A 485 -22.93 -14.09 2.10
N GLU A 486 -23.62 -13.72 3.18
CA GLU A 486 -25.00 -14.17 3.42
C GLU A 486 -26.01 -13.67 2.37
N ALA A 487 -25.72 -12.54 1.69
CA ALA A 487 -26.61 -11.95 0.70
C ALA A 487 -26.54 -12.69 -0.65
N THR A 488 -25.37 -13.22 -1.02
CA THR A 488 -25.19 -14.10 -2.20
C THR A 488 -25.38 -15.59 -1.84
N ASN A 489 -25.23 -15.96 -0.57
CA ASN A 489 -25.18 -17.32 -0.02
C ASN A 489 -23.96 -18.12 -0.56
N ASN A 490 -22.85 -17.44 -0.81
CA ASN A 490 -21.63 -18.01 -1.37
C ASN A 490 -20.40 -17.70 -0.52
N TRP A 491 -19.32 -18.46 -0.75
CA TRP A 491 -17.98 -18.12 -0.29
C TRP A 491 -17.29 -17.21 -1.30
N GLU A 492 -16.72 -16.12 -0.82
CA GLU A 492 -15.98 -15.14 -1.59
C GLU A 492 -14.54 -15.09 -1.03
N LEU A 493 -13.54 -15.14 -1.91
CA LEU A 493 -12.15 -15.31 -1.52
C LEU A 493 -11.59 -13.99 -0.95
N ILE A 494 -10.81 -14.09 0.13
CA ILE A 494 -10.02 -13.00 0.72
C ILE A 494 -8.53 -13.20 0.42
N GLY A 495 -8.06 -14.45 0.33
CA GLY A 495 -6.65 -14.77 0.08
C GLY A 495 -5.88 -14.94 1.38
N GLY A 496 -4.77 -14.21 1.51
CA GLY A 496 -3.88 -14.23 2.67
C GLY A 496 -2.53 -14.92 2.41
N ASP A 497 -1.53 -14.50 3.17
CA ASP A 497 -0.16 -15.00 3.15
C ASP A 497 -0.08 -16.32 3.96
N VAL A 498 0.36 -17.40 3.31
CA VAL A 498 0.36 -18.77 3.87
C VAL A 498 1.73 -19.07 4.49
N SER A 499 1.78 -19.32 5.79
CA SER A 499 3.02 -19.52 6.55
C SER A 499 2.80 -20.38 7.80
N ASP A 500 3.70 -21.31 8.11
CA ASP A 500 3.75 -22.08 9.38
C ASP A 500 2.42 -22.69 9.89
N GLY A 501 1.60 -23.22 8.98
CA GLY A 501 0.33 -23.88 9.32
C GLY A 501 -0.84 -22.92 9.57
N VAL A 502 -0.65 -21.63 9.29
CA VAL A 502 -1.70 -20.61 9.27
C VAL A 502 -1.75 -19.87 7.92
N VAL A 503 -2.90 -19.26 7.65
CA VAL A 503 -3.08 -18.25 6.60
C VAL A 503 -3.32 -16.92 7.31
N THR A 504 -2.58 -15.87 6.95
CA THR A 504 -2.69 -14.55 7.58
C THR A 504 -3.24 -13.53 6.58
N THR A 505 -4.23 -12.74 6.98
CA THR A 505 -4.80 -11.69 6.12
C THR A 505 -5.35 -10.53 6.95
N THR A 506 -5.83 -9.49 6.29
CA THR A 506 -6.49 -8.35 6.91
C THR A 506 -7.97 -8.31 6.46
N VAL A 507 -8.89 -8.04 7.39
CA VAL A 507 -10.33 -7.96 7.14
C VAL A 507 -10.95 -6.76 7.85
N ASP A 508 -12.04 -6.23 7.32
CA ASP A 508 -12.67 -4.96 7.73
C ASP A 508 -14.12 -5.10 8.26
N HIS A 509 -14.66 -6.32 8.31
CA HIS A 509 -16.10 -6.54 8.57
C HIS A 509 -16.39 -7.82 9.38
N PHE A 510 -17.66 -7.96 9.80
CA PHE A 510 -18.15 -9.16 10.49
C PHE A 510 -18.58 -10.22 9.50
N SER A 511 -18.05 -11.44 9.65
CA SER A 511 -18.45 -12.56 8.80
C SER A 511 -18.20 -13.92 9.44
N THR A 512 -18.64 -14.96 8.72
CA THR A 512 -18.07 -16.30 8.85
C THR A 512 -16.88 -16.42 7.92
N TYR A 513 -15.69 -16.52 8.48
CA TYR A 513 -14.45 -16.79 7.75
C TYR A 513 -14.08 -18.26 7.83
N GLY A 514 -13.35 -18.76 6.84
CA GLY A 514 -12.81 -20.11 6.87
C GLY A 514 -11.66 -20.32 5.91
N VAL A 515 -10.72 -21.19 6.29
CA VAL A 515 -9.66 -21.63 5.38
C VAL A 515 -10.19 -22.75 4.50
N LEU A 516 -10.27 -22.47 3.20
CA LEU A 516 -10.74 -23.40 2.18
C LEU A 516 -9.66 -23.59 1.10
N ALA A 517 -9.73 -24.69 0.38
CA ALA A 517 -8.91 -24.97 -0.80
C ALA A 517 -9.81 -25.21 -2.02
N ALA A 518 -9.38 -24.76 -3.19
CA ALA A 518 -10.05 -25.04 -4.47
C ALA A 518 -9.55 -26.37 -5.07
N ASP A 519 -10.40 -27.07 -5.83
CA ASP A 519 -10.03 -28.34 -6.45
C ASP A 519 -9.24 -28.17 -7.76
N ASP A 520 -8.01 -28.70 -7.80
CA ASP A 520 -7.07 -28.58 -8.93
C ASP A 520 -7.53 -29.20 -10.27
N GLU A 521 -8.65 -29.93 -10.32
CA GLU A 521 -9.08 -30.63 -11.54
C GLU A 521 -9.82 -29.77 -12.58
N ASP A 522 -10.30 -28.55 -12.25
CA ASP A 522 -11.14 -27.75 -13.16
C ASP A 522 -10.82 -26.25 -13.28
N GLN A 523 -9.54 -25.91 -13.47
CA GLN A 523 -9.09 -24.70 -14.22
C GLN A 523 -9.52 -24.82 -15.71
N GLY A 524 -10.81 -25.06 -15.96
CA GLY A 524 -11.29 -25.83 -17.11
C GLY A 524 -12.68 -25.47 -17.63
N GLN A 525 -13.73 -25.36 -16.79
CA GLN A 525 -15.05 -24.83 -17.22
C GLN A 525 -16.14 -24.56 -16.12
N ALA A 526 -16.01 -23.48 -15.32
CA ALA A 526 -17.07 -23.08 -14.36
C ALA A 526 -17.20 -21.55 -14.15
N VAL A 527 -18.39 -20.93 -14.05
CA VAL A 527 -19.64 -21.17 -14.81
C VAL A 527 -20.30 -19.83 -15.21
N ALA A 528 -20.61 -19.63 -16.50
CA ALA A 528 -21.49 -18.53 -16.93
C ALA A 528 -22.98 -18.90 -16.71
N ALA A 529 -23.54 -18.56 -15.53
CA ALA A 529 -24.83 -19.09 -15.05
C ALA A 529 -25.98 -18.06 -14.83
N GLY A 530 -25.98 -16.91 -15.50
CA GLY A 530 -27.01 -15.86 -15.33
C GLY A 530 -28.46 -16.31 -15.58
N GLY A 531 -29.22 -16.54 -14.51
CA GLY A 531 -30.61 -17.00 -14.52
C GLY A 531 -31.64 -15.92 -14.88
N LYS A 532 -32.56 -16.21 -15.79
CA LYS A 532 -33.53 -15.22 -16.33
C LYS A 532 -34.73 -14.96 -15.41
N SER A 533 -35.10 -13.69 -15.28
CA SER A 533 -36.47 -13.25 -14.96
C SER A 533 -36.95 -12.18 -15.97
N ASN A 534 -38.26 -11.92 -16.06
CA ASN A 534 -38.85 -11.02 -17.06
C ASN A 534 -39.17 -9.63 -16.46
N GLY A 535 -38.75 -8.53 -17.12
CA GLY A 535 -39.00 -7.15 -16.69
C GLY A 535 -39.42 -6.21 -17.84
N GLY A 536 -38.49 -5.89 -18.76
CA GLY A 536 -38.76 -5.20 -20.04
C GLY A 536 -38.36 -3.72 -20.12
N ILE A 537 -38.09 -3.28 -21.37
CA ILE A 537 -37.66 -1.94 -21.82
C ILE A 537 -36.20 -1.57 -21.39
N GLY A 538 -35.22 -1.38 -22.28
CA GLY A 538 -35.15 -1.70 -23.72
C GLY A 538 -34.31 -0.72 -24.56
N LEU A 539 -32.99 -0.94 -24.66
CA LEU A 539 -32.05 -0.32 -25.62
C LEU A 539 -31.09 -1.40 -26.18
N PRO A 540 -30.36 -1.16 -27.30
CA PRO A 540 -30.07 -2.23 -28.27
C PRO A 540 -28.74 -3.00 -28.09
N ASP A 541 -28.77 -4.29 -28.44
CA ASP A 541 -27.61 -5.19 -28.47
C ASP A 541 -26.61 -4.86 -29.60
N THR A 542 -25.29 -4.90 -29.32
CA THR A 542 -24.28 -5.24 -30.37
C THR A 542 -23.00 -5.93 -29.83
N ALA A 543 -23.08 -6.68 -28.73
CA ALA A 543 -21.92 -7.35 -28.11
C ALA A 543 -21.98 -8.89 -28.05
N THR A 544 -22.92 -9.54 -28.76
CA THR A 544 -23.22 -10.98 -28.55
C THR A 544 -23.30 -11.80 -29.85
N ASN A 545 -22.23 -11.89 -30.66
CA ASN A 545 -22.15 -12.88 -31.76
C ASN A 545 -20.76 -13.13 -32.42
N ILE A 546 -19.65 -13.22 -31.65
CA ILE A 546 -18.34 -13.67 -32.20
C ILE A 546 -17.94 -15.07 -31.70
N PHE A 547 -18.19 -15.40 -30.43
CA PHE A 547 -17.76 -16.66 -29.80
C PHE A 547 -18.23 -17.96 -30.51
N ASN A 548 -19.35 -17.91 -31.24
CA ASN A 548 -19.96 -19.08 -31.88
C ASN A 548 -19.34 -19.51 -33.23
N TRP A 549 -18.31 -18.83 -33.75
CA TRP A 549 -17.64 -19.23 -35.01
C TRP A 549 -16.25 -19.86 -34.85
N LEU A 550 -15.56 -19.69 -33.72
CA LEU A 550 -14.23 -20.27 -33.50
C LEU A 550 -14.27 -21.79 -33.23
N LEU A 551 -15.29 -22.26 -32.49
CA LEU A 551 -15.50 -23.68 -32.17
C LEU A 551 -15.68 -24.60 -33.41
N ALA A 552 -16.09 -24.05 -34.56
CA ALA A 552 -16.25 -24.81 -35.80
C ALA A 552 -14.90 -25.15 -36.48
N SER A 553 -13.85 -24.36 -36.23
CA SER A 553 -12.54 -24.48 -36.89
C SER A 553 -11.65 -25.56 -36.26
N GLY A 554 -11.60 -25.62 -34.92
CA GLY A 554 -10.68 -26.53 -34.21
C GLY A 554 -10.98 -28.01 -34.41
N LEU A 555 -12.27 -28.38 -34.54
CA LEU A 555 -12.71 -29.78 -34.57
C LEU A 555 -12.23 -30.56 -35.81
N LEU A 556 -11.86 -29.87 -36.91
CA LEU A 556 -11.43 -30.50 -38.16
C LEU A 556 -9.96 -30.95 -38.17
N LEU A 557 -9.10 -30.39 -37.31
CA LEU A 557 -7.67 -30.75 -37.27
C LEU A 557 -7.41 -32.05 -36.49
N VAL A 558 -8.11 -32.24 -35.36
CA VAL A 558 -7.94 -33.43 -34.49
C VAL A 558 -8.39 -34.72 -35.20
N LEU A 559 -9.49 -34.68 -35.96
CA LEU A 559 -10.00 -35.83 -36.72
C LEU A 559 -9.07 -36.28 -37.86
N GLY A 560 -8.22 -35.40 -38.40
CA GLY A 560 -7.26 -35.74 -39.45
C GLY A 560 -6.12 -36.65 -38.97
N ILE A 561 -5.67 -36.47 -37.72
CA ILE A 561 -4.48 -37.16 -37.18
C ILE A 561 -4.80 -38.60 -36.76
N GLY A 562 -5.95 -38.83 -36.11
CA GLY A 562 -6.34 -40.16 -35.61
C GLY A 562 -6.49 -41.22 -36.73
N LEU A 563 -6.96 -40.80 -37.91
CA LEU A 563 -7.19 -41.69 -39.06
C LEU A 563 -5.89 -42.25 -39.67
N LEU A 564 -4.78 -41.49 -39.58
CA LEU A 564 -3.49 -41.84 -40.17
C LEU A 564 -2.75 -42.90 -39.33
N VAL A 565 -2.96 -42.93 -38.01
CA VAL A 565 -2.38 -43.92 -37.08
C VAL A 565 -3.01 -45.30 -37.27
N ILE A 566 -4.33 -45.37 -37.46
CA ILE A 566 -5.08 -46.64 -37.54
C ILE A 566 -4.72 -47.46 -38.78
N VAL A 567 -4.54 -46.81 -39.94
CA VAL A 567 -4.16 -47.49 -41.19
C VAL A 567 -2.79 -48.16 -41.07
N ARG A 568 -1.86 -47.59 -40.31
CA ARG A 568 -0.47 -48.06 -40.21
C ARG A 568 -0.29 -49.36 -39.39
N LYS A 569 -1.31 -49.81 -38.66
CA LYS A 569 -1.26 -51.03 -37.80
C LYS A 569 -1.84 -52.31 -38.45
N ARG A 570 -2.27 -52.29 -39.72
CA ARG A 570 -2.83 -53.47 -40.44
C ARG A 570 -2.16 -53.74 -41.79
N ASN A 571 -0.91 -54.22 -41.78
CA ASN A 571 -0.35 -55.08 -42.86
C ASN A 571 1.02 -55.68 -42.50
N PRO A 572 1.11 -56.97 -42.11
CA PRO A 572 2.38 -57.65 -41.91
C PRO A 572 2.84 -58.42 -43.17
N LYS A 573 4.08 -58.13 -43.62
CA LYS A 573 4.89 -58.88 -44.62
C LYS A 573 4.44 -58.84 -46.09
N MET A 574 5.36 -58.41 -46.95
CA MET A 574 6.24 -59.39 -47.61
C MET A 574 7.60 -58.78 -47.98
N VAL A 575 8.57 -59.65 -48.24
CA VAL A 575 9.95 -59.32 -48.63
C VAL A 575 10.23 -59.94 -50.00
N GLN A 576 10.44 -59.11 -51.02
CA GLN A 576 11.60 -59.17 -51.92
C GLN A 576 11.65 -57.91 -52.81
#